data_AF-A0A3M7EJQ3-F1
#
_entry.id   AF-A0A3M7EJQ3-F1
#
_cell.length_a   1.000
_cell.length_b   1.000
_cell.length_c   1.000
_cell.angle_alpha   90.00
_cell.angle_beta   90.00
_cell.angle_gamma   90.00
#
_symmetry.space_group_name_H-M   'P 1'
#
loop_
_entity.id
_entity.type
_entity.pdbx_description
1 polymer ?
#
loop_
_entity_poly.entity_id
_entity_poly.type
_entity_poly.pdbx_seq_one_letter_code
_entity_poly.pdbx_strand_id
1 'polypeptide(L)'
;MPSSSGSSHAEHRESATQRQGYGDYGGNPLAHVNTGESARLPAFGGAFQPGLYRPPKSRIANPAPLGLAGFALTTFLLSLINLGTRGLSSPSIVIGPAFAYGGLIQLLAGMWDIAVGNVFGGCALSSYGGFWIGLAIILTPGGFRVESTYMNSTSINDFYLAFSFYLYAWMIFTFIIWLCTLKSTVAFSSVLFTVWITFLLLATSYYVAPTQGGEPNVPLTRAGGAFGIVASFIAWWNMLAGIADPSNSLFLVPVFHFPWSDKGREQRREKAEKRPATNGDQV
;
A
#
# COMPACT_ATOMS: atom_id res chain seq x y z
N MET A 1 8.77 -70.33 -24.86
CA MET A 1 8.72 -70.15 -23.40
C MET A 1 9.21 -68.74 -23.07
N PRO A 2 8.59 -68.05 -22.10
CA PRO A 2 8.15 -66.66 -22.28
C PRO A 2 8.88 -65.64 -21.38
N SER A 3 8.86 -64.36 -21.76
CA SER A 3 8.76 -63.25 -20.79
C SER A 3 8.36 -61.94 -21.48
N SER A 4 7.14 -61.49 -21.20
CA SER A 4 6.67 -60.11 -21.31
C SER A 4 6.95 -59.35 -20.00
N SER A 5 6.61 -58.04 -19.99
CA SER A 5 6.61 -57.05 -18.87
C SER A 5 7.93 -56.27 -18.68
N GLY A 6 7.96 -54.95 -18.49
CA GLY A 6 6.91 -53.93 -18.37
C GLY A 6 7.34 -52.81 -17.41
N SER A 7 7.45 -51.56 -17.89
CA SER A 7 7.47 -50.28 -17.12
C SER A 7 8.62 -50.07 -16.10
N SER A 8 9.01 -48.87 -15.64
CA SER A 8 8.31 -47.59 -15.55
C SER A 8 9.26 -46.39 -15.47
N HIS A 9 8.79 -45.29 -16.07
CA HIS A 9 9.00 -43.89 -15.68
C HIS A 9 9.48 -43.65 -14.24
N ALA A 10 10.69 -43.09 -14.07
CA ALA A 10 11.21 -42.70 -12.76
C ALA A 10 12.05 -41.41 -12.76
N GLU A 11 11.79 -40.43 -13.64
CA GLU A 11 12.56 -39.16 -13.65
C GLU A 11 11.71 -37.89 -13.50
N HIS A 12 10.41 -37.98 -13.22
CA HIS A 12 9.52 -36.80 -13.14
C HIS A 12 8.83 -36.60 -11.78
N ARG A 13 9.47 -36.99 -10.66
CA ARG A 13 8.85 -36.89 -9.32
C ARG A 13 9.51 -35.95 -8.31
N GLU A 14 10.68 -35.39 -8.57
CA GLU A 14 11.37 -34.53 -7.58
C GLU A 14 11.07 -33.02 -7.69
N SER A 15 10.42 -32.56 -8.76
CA SER A 15 10.12 -31.13 -8.94
C SER A 15 8.75 -30.69 -8.43
N ALA A 16 7.95 -31.59 -7.88
CA ALA A 16 6.57 -31.32 -7.46
C ALA A 16 6.42 -30.87 -5.99
N THR A 17 7.45 -31.04 -5.15
CA THR A 17 7.29 -30.93 -3.69
C THR A 17 7.72 -29.60 -3.06
N GLN A 18 8.12 -28.60 -3.86
CA GLN A 18 8.68 -27.33 -3.33
C GLN A 18 7.90 -26.07 -3.78
N ARG A 19 6.58 -26.18 -3.91
CA ARG A 19 5.68 -25.04 -4.25
C ARG A 19 4.51 -24.85 -3.28
N GLN A 20 4.67 -25.29 -2.03
CA GLN A 20 3.71 -25.01 -0.96
C GLN A 20 4.26 -23.87 -0.09
N GLY A 21 3.78 -22.66 -0.34
CA GLY A 21 4.12 -21.47 0.46
C GLY A 21 3.08 -20.37 0.43
N TYR A 22 2.16 -20.37 -0.57
CA TYR A 22 0.97 -19.54 -0.50
C TYR A 22 -0.17 -20.37 0.08
N GLY A 23 -0.43 -20.19 1.38
CA GLY A 23 -1.53 -20.82 2.08
C GLY A 23 -2.85 -20.59 1.34
N ASP A 24 -3.46 -21.69 0.91
CA ASP A 24 -4.81 -21.71 0.40
C ASP A 24 -5.76 -21.38 1.56
N TYR A 25 -6.13 -20.10 1.68
CA TYR A 25 -7.10 -19.65 2.65
C TYR A 25 -8.51 -19.98 2.17
N GLY A 26 -8.91 -21.23 2.43
CA GLY A 26 -10.31 -21.65 2.53
C GLY A 26 -11.03 -22.00 1.24
N GLY A 27 -10.36 -22.66 0.28
CA GLY A 27 -10.98 -23.18 -0.94
C GLY A 27 -11.58 -24.59 -0.80
N ASN A 28 -12.70 -24.83 -1.49
CA ASN A 28 -13.32 -26.14 -1.70
C ASN A 28 -12.30 -27.14 -2.29
N PRO A 29 -12.12 -28.36 -1.72
CA PRO A 29 -11.16 -29.36 -2.22
C PRO A 29 -11.46 -29.89 -3.64
N LEU A 30 -12.58 -29.47 -4.25
CA LEU A 30 -12.98 -29.79 -5.63
C LEU A 30 -12.89 -28.61 -6.61
N ALA A 31 -12.48 -27.43 -6.16
CA ALA A 31 -12.19 -26.34 -7.09
C ALA A 31 -10.92 -26.71 -7.85
N HIS A 32 -11.01 -26.93 -9.17
CA HIS A 32 -9.85 -27.02 -10.04
C HIS A 32 -9.09 -25.69 -10.00
N VAL A 33 -8.23 -25.52 -9.00
CA VAL A 33 -7.23 -24.47 -8.97
C VAL A 33 -6.35 -24.73 -10.18
N ASN A 34 -6.31 -23.79 -11.11
CA ASN A 34 -5.59 -23.92 -12.35
C ASN A 34 -4.08 -23.92 -12.01
N THR A 35 -3.52 -25.08 -11.65
CA THR A 35 -2.15 -25.25 -11.11
C THR A 35 -1.08 -25.22 -12.22
N GLY A 36 -1.12 -24.22 -13.10
CA GLY A 36 -0.20 -24.03 -14.23
C GLY A 36 0.18 -22.56 -14.48
N GLU A 37 0.71 -22.23 -15.67
CA GLU A 37 1.01 -20.84 -16.09
C GLU A 37 -0.22 -19.91 -16.10
N SER A 38 -1.42 -20.49 -16.04
CA SER A 38 -2.72 -19.85 -15.93
C SER A 38 -3.12 -19.47 -14.50
N ALA A 39 -2.39 -19.91 -13.47
CA ALA A 39 -2.69 -19.57 -12.08
C ALA A 39 -2.71 -18.04 -11.88
N ARG A 40 -3.75 -17.55 -11.21
CA ARG A 40 -3.91 -16.15 -10.81
C ARG A 40 -4.14 -16.11 -9.31
N LEU A 41 -3.29 -15.37 -8.60
CA LEU A 41 -3.46 -15.08 -7.18
C LEU A 41 -4.43 -13.92 -7.00
N PRO A 42 -5.27 -13.92 -5.95
CA PRO A 42 -6.20 -12.84 -5.65
C PRO A 42 -5.47 -11.56 -5.27
N ALA A 43 -6.12 -10.40 -5.42
CA ALA A 43 -5.57 -9.12 -4.97
C ALA A 43 -5.14 -9.19 -3.51
N PHE A 44 -3.96 -8.66 -3.18
CA PHE A 44 -3.39 -8.79 -1.84
C PHE A 44 -2.61 -7.54 -1.46
N GLY A 45 -3.00 -6.93 -0.35
CA GLY A 45 -2.36 -5.71 0.15
C GLY A 45 -0.91 -5.92 0.60
N GLY A 46 -0.58 -7.11 1.13
CA GLY A 46 0.80 -7.44 1.54
C GLY A 46 1.79 -7.63 0.38
N ALA A 47 1.29 -7.91 -0.83
CA ALA A 47 2.07 -7.88 -2.07
C ALA A 47 1.80 -6.60 -2.89
N PHE A 48 1.04 -5.67 -2.32
CA PHE A 48 0.67 -4.39 -2.92
C PHE A 48 0.16 -4.52 -4.36
N GLN A 49 -0.71 -5.50 -4.55
CA GLN A 49 -1.23 -5.88 -5.86
C GLN A 49 -2.75 -5.74 -5.91
N PRO A 50 -3.29 -4.83 -6.74
CA PRO A 50 -4.69 -4.38 -6.62
C PRO A 50 -5.71 -5.33 -7.27
N GLY A 51 -5.25 -6.28 -8.08
CA GLY A 51 -6.09 -7.21 -8.82
C GLY A 51 -5.48 -8.60 -8.91
N LEU A 52 -6.08 -9.46 -9.74
CA LEU A 52 -5.53 -10.78 -10.04
C LEU A 52 -4.12 -10.65 -10.62
N TYR A 53 -3.19 -11.46 -10.12
CA TYR A 53 -1.79 -11.40 -10.55
C TYR A 53 -1.15 -12.76 -10.72
N ARG A 54 -0.09 -12.80 -11.53
CA ARG A 54 0.68 -14.02 -11.75
C ARG A 54 1.64 -14.22 -10.58
N PRO A 55 1.80 -15.45 -10.06
CA PRO A 55 2.91 -15.74 -9.16
C PRO A 55 4.23 -15.29 -9.81
N PRO A 56 5.15 -14.65 -9.06
CA PRO A 56 6.44 -14.24 -9.59
C PRO A 56 7.17 -15.43 -10.23
N LYS A 57 7.67 -15.26 -11.46
CA LYS A 57 8.50 -16.28 -12.13
C LYS A 57 9.92 -16.32 -11.55
N SER A 58 10.37 -15.22 -10.94
CA SER A 58 11.70 -15.06 -10.36
C SER A 58 11.73 -15.45 -8.88
N ARG A 59 12.91 -15.86 -8.38
CA ARG A 59 13.16 -16.13 -6.95
C ARG A 59 13.35 -14.86 -6.12
N ILE A 60 12.90 -13.71 -6.62
CA ILE A 60 13.06 -12.42 -5.92
C ILE A 60 11.97 -12.33 -4.85
N ALA A 61 12.35 -11.90 -3.65
CA ALA A 61 11.42 -11.72 -2.53
C ALA A 61 10.41 -10.60 -2.81
N ASN A 62 9.28 -10.63 -2.11
CA ASN A 62 8.27 -9.57 -2.16
C ASN A 62 8.83 -8.28 -1.50
N PRO A 63 9.06 -7.19 -2.25
CA PRO A 63 9.64 -5.97 -1.69
C PRO A 63 8.59 -5.03 -1.09
N ALA A 64 7.30 -5.25 -1.37
CA ALA A 64 6.22 -4.35 -0.96
C ALA A 64 6.16 -4.09 0.56
N PRO A 65 6.35 -5.07 1.45
CA PRO A 65 6.31 -4.82 2.89
C PRO A 65 7.39 -3.84 3.35
N LEU A 66 8.59 -3.88 2.75
CA LEU A 66 9.65 -2.94 3.08
C LEU A 66 9.27 -1.50 2.71
N GLY A 67 8.67 -1.31 1.53
CA GLY A 67 8.18 0.00 1.11
C GLY A 67 7.03 0.52 1.99
N LEU A 68 6.09 -0.36 2.35
CA LEU A 68 5.00 -0.04 3.28
C LEU A 68 5.51 0.33 4.68
N ALA A 69 6.55 -0.32 5.16
CA ALA A 69 7.18 -0.01 6.44
C ALA A 69 7.81 1.40 6.45
N GLY A 70 8.56 1.73 5.38
CA GLY A 70 9.16 3.06 5.19
C GLY A 70 8.12 4.17 5.12
N PHE A 71 7.05 3.93 4.36
CA PHE A 71 5.90 4.82 4.28
C PHE A 71 5.25 5.02 5.65
N ALA A 72 4.88 3.92 6.33
CA ALA A 72 4.11 3.96 7.57
C ALA A 72 4.84 4.73 8.67
N LEU A 73 6.13 4.44 8.88
CA LEU A 73 6.94 5.07 9.92
C LEU A 73 7.08 6.57 9.68
N THR A 74 7.41 6.96 8.45
CA THR A 74 7.65 8.37 8.11
C THR A 74 6.36 9.17 8.18
N THR A 75 5.26 8.62 7.64
CA THR A 75 3.91 9.20 7.75
C THR A 75 3.48 9.34 9.21
N PHE A 76 3.77 8.35 10.06
CA PHE A 76 3.34 8.35 11.47
C PHE A 76 4.02 9.50 12.22
N LEU A 77 5.34 9.65 12.06
CA LEU A 77 6.09 10.72 12.70
C LEU A 77 5.61 12.11 12.24
N LEU A 78 5.46 12.33 10.93
CA LEU A 78 4.93 13.61 10.42
C LEU A 78 3.53 13.90 10.94
N SER A 79 2.69 12.87 11.01
CA SER A 79 1.30 12.99 11.44
C SER A 79 1.17 13.35 12.92
N LEU A 80 2.07 12.86 13.79
CA LEU A 80 2.14 13.28 15.19
C LEU A 80 2.49 14.77 15.34
N ILE A 81 3.39 15.27 14.50
CA ILE A 81 3.74 16.70 14.45
C ILE A 81 2.56 17.53 13.94
N ASN A 82 1.90 17.09 12.86
CA ASN A 82 0.72 17.78 12.31
C ASN A 82 -0.45 17.83 13.30
N LEU A 83 -0.61 16.80 14.14
CA LEU A 83 -1.59 16.79 15.23
C LEU A 83 -1.27 17.81 16.34
N GLY A 84 -0.04 18.32 16.40
CA GLY A 84 0.43 19.15 17.51
C GLY A 84 0.62 18.34 18.79
N THR A 85 0.97 17.05 18.67
CA THR A 85 1.04 16.13 19.80
C THR A 85 2.03 16.64 20.84
N ARG A 86 1.55 16.85 22.08
CA ARG A 86 2.32 17.47 23.17
C ARG A 86 2.92 18.83 22.86
N GLY A 87 2.28 19.61 21.97
CA GLY A 87 2.74 20.96 21.61
C GLY A 87 3.93 20.98 20.64
N LEU A 88 4.33 19.83 20.08
CA LEU A 88 5.35 19.77 19.05
C LEU A 88 4.77 20.28 17.72
N SER A 89 5.48 21.22 17.08
CA SER A 89 5.09 21.80 15.79
C SER A 89 6.18 21.77 14.72
N SER A 90 7.45 21.56 15.11
CA SER A 90 8.56 21.52 14.17
C SER A 90 8.64 20.17 13.45
N PRO A 91 8.63 20.14 12.10
CA PRO A 91 8.74 18.90 11.33
C PRO A 91 10.20 18.42 11.17
N SER A 92 11.21 19.09 11.74
CA SER A 92 12.63 18.82 11.43
C SER A 92 13.05 17.36 11.72
N ILE A 93 12.45 16.71 12.72
CA ILE A 93 12.73 15.30 13.02
C ILE A 93 12.34 14.35 11.89
N VAL A 94 11.39 14.76 11.03
CA VAL A 94 10.89 13.96 9.90
C VAL A 94 11.89 13.92 8.74
N ILE A 95 12.81 14.89 8.64
CA ILE A 95 13.79 14.97 7.54
C ILE A 95 14.64 13.70 7.46
N GLY A 96 15.09 13.17 8.60
CA GLY A 96 15.88 11.95 8.67
C GLY A 96 15.18 10.74 8.02
N PRO A 97 14.03 10.29 8.55
CA PRO A 97 13.28 9.17 7.95
C PRO A 97 12.75 9.50 6.55
N ALA A 98 12.48 10.76 6.22
CA ALA A 98 12.06 11.17 4.88
C ALA A 98 13.17 10.99 3.83
N PHE A 99 14.44 11.21 4.17
CA PHE A 99 15.55 10.86 3.27
C PHE A 99 15.83 9.35 3.28
N ALA A 100 15.96 8.75 4.46
CA ALA A 100 16.49 7.39 4.59
C ALA A 100 15.45 6.31 4.30
N TYR A 101 14.29 6.39 4.96
CA TYR A 101 13.36 5.25 5.03
C TYR A 101 12.13 5.43 4.16
N GLY A 102 11.28 6.42 4.45
CA GLY A 102 10.18 6.80 3.58
C GLY A 102 10.65 7.29 2.22
N GLY A 103 11.89 7.78 2.11
CA GLY A 103 12.50 8.19 0.85
C GLY A 103 13.23 7.08 0.12
N LEU A 104 14.53 6.93 0.43
CA LEU A 104 15.44 6.07 -0.30
C LEU A 104 15.03 4.59 -0.25
N ILE A 105 14.80 4.03 0.94
CA ILE A 105 14.45 2.61 1.06
C ILE A 105 13.11 2.31 0.39
N GLN A 106 12.11 3.20 0.54
CA GLN A 106 10.82 3.04 -0.14
C GLN A 106 10.96 3.11 -1.67
N LEU A 107 11.80 4.02 -2.18
CA LEU A 107 12.12 4.11 -3.61
C LEU A 107 12.75 2.80 -4.13
N LEU A 108 13.74 2.27 -3.40
CA LEU A 108 14.40 1.01 -3.73
C LEU A 108 13.42 -0.17 -3.70
N ALA A 109 12.52 -0.23 -2.72
CA ALA A 109 11.47 -1.25 -2.68
C ALA A 109 10.58 -1.19 -3.94
N GLY A 110 10.20 0.01 -4.39
CA GLY A 110 9.46 0.17 -5.64
C GLY A 110 10.24 -0.27 -6.88
N MET A 111 11.54 0.01 -6.97
CA MET A 111 12.37 -0.48 -8.08
C MET A 111 12.41 -2.02 -8.14
N TRP A 112 12.47 -2.68 -6.98
CA TRP A 112 12.36 -4.13 -6.90
C TRP A 112 10.96 -4.66 -7.22
N ASP A 113 9.91 -3.90 -6.91
CA ASP A 113 8.53 -4.26 -7.29
C ASP A 113 8.38 -4.31 -8.83
N ILE A 114 8.99 -3.35 -9.54
CA ILE A 114 9.07 -3.38 -11.01
C ILE A 114 9.82 -4.64 -11.48
N ALA A 115 10.93 -5.00 -10.82
CA ALA A 115 11.72 -6.18 -11.17
C ALA A 115 10.96 -7.51 -11.00
N VAL A 116 9.98 -7.59 -10.08
CA VAL A 116 9.09 -8.76 -9.93
C VAL A 116 7.83 -8.68 -10.79
N GLY A 117 7.67 -7.63 -11.60
CA GLY A 117 6.55 -7.43 -12.50
C GLY A 117 5.32 -6.77 -11.87
N ASN A 118 5.46 -6.18 -10.69
CA ASN A 118 4.41 -5.40 -10.02
C ASN A 118 4.50 -3.92 -10.42
N VAL A 119 3.81 -3.56 -11.51
CA VAL A 119 3.78 -2.17 -12.00
C VAL A 119 3.10 -1.22 -11.00
N PHE A 120 2.06 -1.70 -10.30
CA PHE A 120 1.34 -0.87 -9.34
C PHE A 120 2.24 -0.51 -8.16
N GLY A 121 2.83 -1.51 -7.51
CA GLY A 121 3.77 -1.30 -6.40
C GLY A 121 5.00 -0.54 -6.81
N GLY A 122 5.53 -0.82 -8.01
CA GLY A 122 6.63 -0.07 -8.57
C GLY A 122 6.34 1.42 -8.71
N CYS A 123 5.21 1.76 -9.34
CA CYS A 123 4.77 3.14 -9.50
C CYS A 123 4.55 3.82 -8.13
N ALA A 124 3.70 3.24 -7.29
CA ALA A 124 3.28 3.89 -6.06
C ALA A 124 4.40 3.97 -5.00
N LEU A 125 5.16 2.90 -4.75
CA LEU A 125 6.24 2.95 -3.76
C LEU A 125 7.37 3.88 -4.21
N SER A 126 7.75 3.85 -5.48
CA SER A 126 8.78 4.77 -5.98
C SER A 126 8.34 6.21 -6.00
N SER A 127 7.09 6.50 -6.39
CA SER A 127 6.53 7.85 -6.33
C SER A 127 6.47 8.37 -4.89
N TYR A 128 5.99 7.58 -3.92
CA TYR A 128 5.99 8.01 -2.52
C TYR A 128 7.39 8.12 -1.92
N GLY A 129 8.34 7.29 -2.35
CA GLY A 129 9.76 7.49 -2.06
C GLY A 129 10.27 8.85 -2.56
N GLY A 130 9.92 9.20 -3.80
CA GLY A 130 10.21 10.52 -4.38
C GLY A 130 9.52 11.67 -3.63
N PHE A 131 8.28 11.48 -3.17
CA PHE A 131 7.57 12.46 -2.33
C PHE A 131 8.37 12.76 -1.07
N TRP A 132 8.78 11.74 -0.31
CA TRP A 132 9.50 11.92 0.94
C TRP A 132 10.86 12.58 0.74
N ILE A 133 11.61 12.16 -0.28
CA ILE A 133 12.88 12.81 -0.63
C ILE A 133 12.65 14.28 -1.01
N GLY A 134 11.63 14.56 -1.83
CA GLY A 134 11.28 15.93 -2.22
C GLY A 134 10.88 16.80 -1.02
N LEU A 135 10.06 16.26 -0.11
CA LEU A 135 9.67 16.94 1.12
C LEU A 135 10.89 17.24 2.01
N ALA A 136 11.80 16.28 2.16
CA ALA A 136 13.04 16.47 2.91
C ALA A 136 13.93 17.56 2.27
N ILE A 137 14.05 17.58 0.94
CA ILE A 137 14.77 18.64 0.20
C ILE A 137 14.17 20.02 0.48
N ILE A 138 12.83 20.13 0.43
CA ILE A 138 12.11 21.39 0.65
C ILE A 138 12.35 21.91 2.07
N LEU A 139 12.26 21.04 3.08
CA LEU A 139 12.24 21.40 4.49
C LEU A 139 13.62 21.39 5.18
N THR A 140 14.69 20.96 4.51
CA THR A 140 16.04 20.92 5.11
C THR A 140 16.60 22.32 5.33
N PRO A 141 16.79 22.76 6.60
CA PRO A 141 17.35 24.08 6.88
C PRO A 141 18.81 24.18 6.43
N GLY A 142 19.18 25.31 5.82
CA GLY A 142 20.56 25.56 5.37
C GLY A 142 21.04 24.72 4.17
N GLY A 143 20.25 23.75 3.70
CA GLY A 143 20.57 22.89 2.55
C GLY A 143 20.20 23.52 1.21
N PHE A 144 19.18 22.99 0.56
CA PHE A 144 18.71 23.45 -0.76
C PHE A 144 18.02 24.82 -0.72
N ARG A 145 17.77 25.36 0.49
CA ARG A 145 17.28 26.71 0.73
C ARG A 145 15.94 27.05 0.04
N VAL A 146 15.12 26.05 -0.26
CA VAL A 146 13.82 26.24 -0.96
C VAL A 146 12.92 27.21 -0.20
N GLU A 147 12.55 26.89 1.05
CA GLU A 147 11.71 27.74 1.89
C GLU A 147 12.35 29.11 2.15
N SER A 148 13.64 29.13 2.52
CA SER A 148 14.35 30.38 2.82
C SER A 148 14.46 31.31 1.61
N THR A 149 14.40 30.79 0.38
CA THR A 149 14.42 31.64 -0.82
C THR A 149 13.15 32.48 -0.89
N TYR A 150 11.98 31.88 -0.70
CA TYR A 150 10.70 32.61 -0.63
C TYR A 150 10.69 33.64 0.49
N MET A 151 11.19 33.29 1.67
CA MET A 151 11.25 34.23 2.81
C MET A 151 12.13 35.45 2.53
N ASN A 152 13.19 35.31 1.73
CA ASN A 152 14.13 36.39 1.44
C ASN A 152 13.77 37.21 0.18
N SER A 153 13.08 36.61 -0.79
CA SER A 153 12.79 37.24 -2.09
C SER A 153 11.36 37.75 -2.23
N THR A 154 10.40 37.09 -1.59
CA THR A 154 8.99 37.45 -1.65
C THR A 154 8.36 37.40 -0.26
N SER A 155 7.60 36.35 0.05
CA SER A 155 6.93 36.20 1.33
C SER A 155 6.76 34.73 1.72
N ILE A 156 6.58 34.48 3.02
CA ILE A 156 6.22 33.16 3.53
C ILE A 156 4.86 32.67 2.99
N ASN A 157 3.95 33.61 2.69
CA ASN A 157 2.65 33.28 2.10
C ASN A 157 2.78 32.71 0.69
N ASP A 158 3.74 33.20 -0.10
CA ASP A 158 4.01 32.65 -1.44
C ASP A 158 4.58 31.23 -1.35
N PHE A 159 5.41 30.96 -0.33
CA PHE A 159 5.85 29.61 -0.02
C PHE A 159 4.67 28.70 0.34
N TYR A 160 3.77 29.13 1.24
CA TYR A 160 2.60 28.33 1.61
C TYR A 160 1.68 28.04 0.42
N LEU A 161 1.48 29.02 -0.46
CA LEU A 161 0.69 28.80 -1.68
C LEU A 161 1.38 27.80 -2.62
N ALA A 162 2.68 27.95 -2.89
CA ALA A 162 3.42 27.01 -3.73
C ALA A 162 3.45 25.59 -3.12
N PHE A 163 3.65 25.49 -1.80
CA PHE A 163 3.64 24.23 -1.06
C PHE A 163 2.25 23.57 -1.08
N SER A 164 1.18 24.36 -1.03
CA SER A 164 -0.18 23.84 -1.19
C SER A 164 -0.41 23.20 -2.57
N PHE A 165 0.12 23.82 -3.64
CA PHE A 165 0.04 23.25 -4.99
C PHE A 165 0.87 21.98 -5.14
N TYR A 166 2.04 21.92 -4.50
CA TYR A 166 2.82 20.69 -4.39
C TYR A 166 2.01 19.56 -3.75
N LEU A 167 1.34 19.82 -2.61
CA LEU A 167 0.50 18.83 -1.95
C LEU A 167 -0.77 18.47 -2.74
N TYR A 168 -1.39 19.42 -3.46
CA TYR A 168 -2.51 19.13 -4.36
C TYR A 168 -2.10 18.24 -5.54
N ALA A 169 -0.89 18.39 -6.08
CA ALA A 169 -0.39 17.49 -7.11
C ALA A 169 -0.28 16.04 -6.58
N TRP A 170 0.22 15.87 -5.35
CA TRP A 170 0.25 14.56 -4.68
C TRP A 170 -1.13 14.03 -4.31
N MET A 171 -2.08 14.91 -3.98
CA MET A 171 -3.49 14.55 -3.79
C MET A 171 -4.08 13.97 -5.08
N ILE A 172 -3.89 14.62 -6.23
CA ILE A 172 -4.38 14.14 -7.53
C ILE A 172 -3.74 12.80 -7.90
N PHE A 173 -2.42 12.69 -7.77
CA PHE A 173 -1.71 11.42 -8.01
C PHE A 173 -2.28 10.29 -7.14
N THR A 174 -2.44 10.54 -5.83
CA THR A 174 -2.97 9.57 -4.87
C THR A 174 -4.41 9.17 -5.22
N PHE A 175 -5.25 10.12 -5.63
CA PHE A 175 -6.62 9.84 -6.04
C PHE A 175 -6.67 8.88 -7.24
N ILE A 176 -5.84 9.11 -8.26
CA ILE A 176 -5.78 8.27 -9.46
C ILE A 176 -5.39 6.83 -9.09
N ILE A 177 -4.32 6.64 -8.32
CA ILE A 177 -3.89 5.30 -7.93
C ILE A 177 -4.84 4.64 -6.92
N TRP A 178 -5.54 5.43 -6.09
CA TRP A 178 -6.58 4.91 -5.20
C TRP A 178 -7.72 4.28 -5.99
N LEU A 179 -8.18 4.89 -7.09
CA LEU A 179 -9.22 4.31 -7.94
C LEU A 179 -8.82 2.91 -8.47
N CYS A 180 -7.53 2.67 -8.72
CA CYS A 180 -7.04 1.36 -9.13
C CYS A 180 -7.16 0.29 -8.03
N THR A 181 -7.32 0.66 -6.76
CA THR A 181 -7.40 -0.26 -5.62
C THR A 181 -8.83 -0.66 -5.23
N LEU A 182 -9.86 -0.12 -5.89
CA LEU A 182 -11.26 -0.39 -5.54
C LEU A 182 -11.66 -1.86 -5.72
N LYS A 183 -10.90 -2.66 -6.48
CA LYS A 183 -11.11 -4.11 -6.64
C LYS A 183 -10.20 -4.96 -5.73
N SER A 184 -9.42 -4.31 -4.87
CA SER A 184 -8.41 -4.96 -4.02
C SER A 184 -8.97 -5.40 -2.66
N THR A 185 -8.10 -5.45 -1.65
CA THR A 185 -8.48 -5.69 -0.26
C THR A 185 -8.93 -4.37 0.40
N VAL A 186 -9.82 -4.46 1.39
CA VAL A 186 -10.34 -3.29 2.10
C VAL A 186 -9.21 -2.50 2.75
N ALA A 187 -8.28 -3.17 3.42
CA ALA A 187 -7.13 -2.53 4.06
C ALA A 187 -6.22 -1.80 3.04
N PHE A 188 -5.99 -2.41 1.88
CA PHE A 188 -5.17 -1.79 0.84
C PHE A 188 -5.83 -0.56 0.22
N SER A 189 -7.13 -0.62 -0.10
CA SER A 189 -7.81 0.57 -0.61
C SER A 189 -7.92 1.68 0.45
N SER A 190 -8.09 1.29 1.73
CA SER A 190 -8.22 2.24 2.84
C SER A 190 -6.93 3.02 3.11
N VAL A 191 -5.73 2.43 2.91
CA VAL A 191 -4.49 3.19 3.08
C VAL A 191 -4.42 4.33 2.08
N LEU A 192 -4.66 4.09 0.79
CA LEU A 192 -4.60 5.17 -0.21
C LEU A 192 -5.73 6.18 -0.06
N PHE A 193 -6.92 5.76 0.37
CA PHE A 193 -8.01 6.67 0.67
C PHE A 193 -7.68 7.65 1.81
N THR A 194 -7.13 7.13 2.91
CA THR A 194 -6.76 7.97 4.07
C THR A 194 -5.58 8.89 3.75
N VAL A 195 -4.64 8.44 2.92
CA VAL A 195 -3.55 9.29 2.39
C VAL A 195 -4.08 10.39 1.46
N TRP A 196 -5.05 10.07 0.60
CA TRP A 196 -5.70 11.06 -0.25
C TRP A 196 -6.35 12.18 0.57
N ILE A 197 -7.13 11.82 1.60
CA ILE A 197 -7.73 12.79 2.53
C ILE A 197 -6.64 13.59 3.27
N THR A 198 -5.55 12.94 3.69
CA THR A 198 -4.43 13.61 4.35
C THR A 198 -3.85 14.71 3.46
N PHE A 199 -3.54 14.40 2.20
CA PHE A 199 -3.03 15.40 1.26
C PHE A 199 -4.04 16.51 0.98
N LEU A 200 -5.32 16.18 0.81
CA LEU A 200 -6.38 17.18 0.62
C LEU A 200 -6.41 18.18 1.77
N LEU A 201 -6.48 17.69 3.01
CA LEU A 201 -6.59 18.53 4.20
C LEU A 201 -5.33 19.37 4.44
N LEU A 202 -4.14 18.78 4.29
CA LEU A 202 -2.88 19.52 4.41
C LEU A 202 -2.73 20.57 3.31
N ALA A 203 -3.00 20.22 2.04
CA ALA A 203 -2.95 21.17 0.94
C ALA A 203 -3.90 22.35 1.18
N THR A 204 -5.15 22.08 1.58
CA THR A 204 -6.12 23.14 1.90
C THR A 204 -5.68 23.99 3.08
N SER A 205 -5.03 23.40 4.09
CA SER A 205 -4.48 24.13 5.24
C SER A 205 -3.48 25.21 4.82
N TYR A 206 -2.52 24.86 3.95
CA TYR A 206 -1.53 25.81 3.42
C TYR A 206 -2.14 26.78 2.41
N TYR A 207 -3.12 26.34 1.61
CA TYR A 207 -3.76 27.17 0.59
C TYR A 207 -4.51 28.37 1.20
N VAL A 208 -5.16 28.19 2.35
CA VAL A 208 -5.92 29.26 3.03
C VAL A 208 -5.05 30.17 3.90
N ALA A 209 -3.76 29.84 4.09
CA ALA A 209 -2.87 30.62 4.95
C ALA A 209 -2.81 32.12 4.57
N PRO A 210 -2.68 32.51 3.29
CA PRO A 210 -2.60 33.92 2.92
C PRO A 210 -3.88 34.71 3.22
N THR A 211 -5.04 34.06 3.32
CA THR A 211 -6.34 34.70 3.56
C THR A 211 -6.78 34.68 5.03
N GLN A 212 -6.11 33.89 5.89
CA GLN A 212 -6.51 33.64 7.28
C GLN A 212 -5.47 34.10 8.32
N GLY A 213 -4.66 35.10 7.99
CA GLY A 213 -3.68 35.67 8.94
C GLY A 213 -2.24 35.23 8.73
N GLY A 214 -1.93 34.59 7.59
CA GLY A 214 -0.57 34.31 7.15
C GLY A 214 0.03 33.02 7.72
N GLU A 215 -0.79 32.11 8.25
CA GLU A 215 -0.36 30.84 8.84
C GLU A 215 -1.27 29.69 8.37
N PRO A 216 -0.74 28.45 8.23
CA PRO A 216 -1.56 27.29 7.88
C PRO A 216 -2.69 27.05 8.87
N ASN A 217 -3.89 26.71 8.36
CA ASN A 217 -5.07 26.50 9.18
C ASN A 217 -4.90 25.31 10.14
N VAL A 218 -4.77 25.61 11.44
CA VAL A 218 -4.48 24.61 12.48
C VAL A 218 -5.50 23.45 12.53
N PRO A 219 -6.83 23.69 12.52
CA PRO A 219 -7.80 22.59 12.44
C PRO A 219 -7.60 21.65 11.25
N LEU A 220 -7.36 22.19 10.05
CA LEU A 220 -7.12 21.39 8.85
C LEU A 220 -5.82 20.60 8.94
N THR A 221 -4.75 21.22 9.45
CA THR A 221 -3.46 20.53 9.69
C THR A 221 -3.63 19.35 10.64
N ARG A 222 -4.35 19.55 11.75
CA ARG A 222 -4.62 18.49 12.73
C ARG A 222 -5.49 17.37 12.16
N ALA A 223 -6.52 17.72 11.39
CA ALA A 223 -7.37 16.74 10.72
C ALA A 223 -6.55 15.91 9.71
N GLY A 224 -5.69 16.55 8.91
CA GLY A 224 -4.75 15.87 8.02
C GLY A 224 -3.81 14.93 8.79
N GLY A 225 -3.24 15.38 9.91
CA GLY A 225 -2.45 14.53 10.80
C GLY A 225 -3.22 13.32 11.34
N ALA A 226 -4.48 13.49 11.75
CA ALA A 226 -5.31 12.38 12.22
C ALA A 226 -5.50 11.29 11.15
N PHE A 227 -5.82 11.69 9.91
CA PHE A 227 -5.93 10.74 8.79
C PHE A 227 -4.59 10.09 8.45
N GLY A 228 -3.49 10.82 8.58
CA GLY A 228 -2.14 10.28 8.38
C GLY A 228 -1.76 9.23 9.43
N ILE A 229 -2.14 9.40 10.70
CA ILE A 229 -1.98 8.35 11.73
C ILE A 229 -2.76 7.08 11.34
N VAL A 230 -4.02 7.24 10.93
CA VAL A 230 -4.83 6.09 10.49
C VAL A 230 -4.19 5.40 9.29
N ALA A 231 -3.71 6.17 8.30
CA ALA A 231 -2.99 5.64 7.14
C ALA A 231 -1.76 4.82 7.55
N SER A 232 -0.96 5.30 8.49
CA SER A 232 0.23 4.59 9.00
C SER A 232 -0.09 3.23 9.60
N PHE A 233 -1.12 3.15 10.46
CA PHE A 233 -1.50 1.87 11.06
C PHE A 233 -2.05 0.89 10.02
N ILE A 234 -2.82 1.36 9.04
CA ILE A 234 -3.29 0.51 7.94
C ILE A 234 -2.13 0.07 7.04
N ALA A 235 -1.13 0.93 6.80
CA ALA A 235 0.08 0.57 6.06
C ALA A 235 0.88 -0.52 6.79
N TRP A 236 1.09 -0.39 8.10
CA TRP A 236 1.71 -1.44 8.92
C TRP A 236 0.88 -2.73 8.96
N TRP A 237 -0.45 -2.64 8.92
CA TRP A 237 -1.31 -3.82 8.79
C TRP A 237 -1.06 -4.56 7.46
N ASN A 238 -0.98 -3.84 6.34
CA ASN A 238 -0.64 -4.43 5.05
C ASN A 238 0.79 -4.98 5.02
N MET A 239 1.75 -4.28 5.63
CA MET A 239 3.12 -4.77 5.82
C MET A 239 3.13 -6.09 6.59
N LEU A 240 2.46 -6.13 7.75
CA LEU A 240 2.38 -7.31 8.60
C LEU A 240 1.76 -8.49 7.83
N ALA A 241 0.67 -8.25 7.09
CA ALA A 241 0.09 -9.27 6.23
C ALA A 241 1.08 -9.80 5.18
N GLY A 242 1.99 -8.95 4.66
CA GLY A 242 2.97 -9.34 3.66
C GLY A 242 4.22 -10.06 4.19
N ILE A 243 4.53 -9.95 5.49
CA ILE A 243 5.69 -10.63 6.12
C ILE A 243 5.31 -11.79 7.03
N ALA A 244 4.09 -11.79 7.60
CA ALA A 244 3.66 -12.81 8.54
C ALA A 244 3.28 -14.10 7.79
N ASP A 245 3.86 -15.21 8.24
CA ASP A 245 3.56 -16.55 7.75
C ASP A 245 3.49 -17.55 8.92
N PRO A 246 2.94 -18.76 8.72
CA PRO A 246 2.80 -19.75 9.80
C PRO A 246 4.11 -20.20 10.46
N SER A 247 5.26 -20.00 9.80
CA SER A 247 6.58 -20.36 10.34
C SER A 247 7.16 -19.26 11.24
N ASN A 248 6.75 -18.00 11.06
CA ASN A 248 7.32 -16.85 11.77
C ASN A 248 6.34 -16.11 12.70
N SER A 249 5.03 -16.40 12.60
CA SER A 249 4.00 -15.70 13.35
C SER A 249 3.05 -16.64 14.08
N LEU A 250 2.65 -16.24 15.28
CA LEU A 250 1.64 -16.93 16.09
C LEU A 250 0.21 -16.77 15.52
N PHE A 251 -0.01 -15.72 14.73
CA PHE A 251 -1.31 -15.44 14.12
C PHE A 251 -1.14 -14.81 12.74
N LEU A 252 -2.14 -15.00 11.89
CA LEU A 252 -2.16 -14.44 10.55
C LEU A 252 -3.23 -13.36 10.49
N VAL A 253 -2.89 -12.27 9.82
CA VAL A 253 -3.73 -11.08 9.75
C VAL A 253 -4.89 -11.34 8.78
N PRO A 254 -6.15 -11.05 9.14
CA PRO A 254 -7.27 -11.28 8.26
C PRO A 254 -7.25 -10.32 7.06
N VAL A 255 -7.56 -10.85 5.88
CA VAL A 255 -7.63 -10.11 4.62
C VAL A 255 -9.07 -10.04 4.16
N PHE A 256 -9.66 -8.85 4.22
CA PHE A 256 -11.02 -8.62 3.76
C PHE A 256 -11.01 -8.11 2.32
N HIS A 257 -11.85 -8.71 1.47
CA HIS A 257 -12.00 -8.33 0.07
C HIS A 257 -13.31 -7.58 -0.15
N PHE A 258 -13.34 -6.65 -1.10
CA PHE A 258 -14.59 -5.98 -1.44
C PHE A 258 -15.63 -6.96 -2.01
N PRO A 259 -16.93 -6.74 -1.78
CA PRO A 259 -17.97 -7.66 -2.28
C PRO A 259 -18.02 -7.79 -3.80
N TRP A 260 -17.54 -6.77 -4.53
CA TRP A 260 -17.48 -6.76 -5.99
C TRP A 260 -16.12 -7.16 -6.55
N SER A 261 -15.12 -7.41 -5.70
CA SER A 261 -13.82 -7.97 -6.12
C SER A 261 -13.99 -9.41 -6.59
N ASP A 262 -13.03 -9.95 -7.34
CA ASP A 262 -13.13 -11.31 -7.89
C ASP A 262 -13.32 -12.37 -6.79
N LYS A 263 -12.54 -12.28 -5.71
CA LYS A 263 -12.67 -13.16 -4.54
C LYS A 263 -13.98 -12.94 -3.77
N GLY A 264 -14.47 -11.70 -3.71
CA GLY A 264 -15.79 -11.40 -3.13
C GLY A 264 -16.96 -11.99 -3.94
N ARG A 265 -16.85 -12.00 -5.28
CA ARG A 265 -17.82 -12.63 -6.18
C ARG A 265 -17.81 -14.15 -6.03
N GLU A 266 -16.62 -14.74 -5.92
CA GLU A 266 -16.42 -16.19 -5.68
C GLU A 266 -17.09 -16.62 -4.37
N GLN A 267 -16.80 -15.95 -3.24
CA GLN A 267 -17.42 -16.25 -1.94
C GLN A 267 -18.95 -16.13 -1.96
N ARG A 268 -19.50 -15.15 -2.69
CA ARG A 268 -20.95 -15.00 -2.85
C ARG A 268 -21.56 -16.14 -3.66
N ARG A 269 -20.89 -16.58 -4.72
CA ARG A 269 -21.33 -17.70 -5.54
C ARG A 269 -21.33 -19.00 -4.74
N GLU A 270 -20.27 -19.29 -4.00
CA GLU A 270 -20.21 -20.46 -3.11
C GLU A 270 -21.32 -20.44 -2.05
N LYS A 271 -21.61 -19.26 -1.49
CA LYS A 271 -22.69 -19.10 -0.51
C LYS A 271 -24.08 -19.30 -1.14
N ALA A 272 -24.26 -18.93 -2.41
CA ALA A 272 -25.49 -19.18 -3.15
C ALA A 272 -25.67 -20.67 -3.47
N GLU A 273 -24.60 -21.35 -3.89
CA GLU A 273 -24.59 -22.80 -4.17
C GLU A 273 -24.84 -23.64 -2.90
N LYS A 274 -24.42 -23.17 -1.72
CA LYS A 274 -24.65 -23.83 -0.42
C LYS A 274 -26.03 -23.55 0.19
N ARG A 275 -26.85 -22.68 -0.41
CA ARG A 275 -28.18 -22.34 0.14
C ARG A 275 -29.14 -23.47 -0.25
N PRO A 276 -29.73 -24.22 0.71
CA PRO A 276 -30.70 -25.25 0.37
C PRO A 276 -31.88 -24.60 -0.36
N ALA A 277 -32.38 -25.27 -1.41
CA ALA A 277 -33.59 -24.87 -2.09
C ALA A 277 -34.70 -24.77 -1.04
N THR A 278 -35.16 -23.56 -0.75
CA THR A 278 -36.35 -23.35 0.07
C THR A 278 -37.50 -24.01 -0.67
N ASN A 279 -38.05 -25.08 -0.09
CA ASN A 279 -39.29 -25.74 -0.50
C ASN A 279 -40.37 -24.68 -0.76
N GLY A 280 -40.55 -24.32 -2.02
CA GLY A 280 -41.46 -23.27 -2.48
C GLY A 280 -42.48 -23.75 -3.50
N ASP A 281 -42.55 -25.06 -3.78
CA ASP A 281 -43.54 -25.66 -4.67
C ASP A 281 -44.26 -26.81 -3.93
N GLN A 282 -45.09 -26.47 -2.96
CA GLN A 282 -46.25 -27.27 -2.54
C GLN A 282 -47.36 -26.32 -2.09
N VAL A 283 -48.14 -25.83 -3.05
CA VAL A 283 -49.52 -25.35 -2.85
C VAL A 283 -50.40 -26.14 -3.80
#